data_AF-A0A959X4I1-F1
#
_entry.id   AF-A0A959X4I1-F1
#
_cell.length_a   1.000
_cell.length_b   1.000
_cell.length_c   1.000
_cell.angle_alpha   90.00
_cell.angle_beta   90.00
_cell.angle_gamma   90.00
#
_symmetry.space_group_name_H-M   'P 1'
#
loop_
_entity.id
_entity.type
_entity.pdbx_description
1 polymer ?
#
loop_
_entity_poly.entity_id
_entity_poly.type
_entity_poly.pdbx_seq_one_letter_code
_entity_poly.pdbx_strand_id
1 'polypeptide(L)'
;MVTPQNTDAVDGRPTRRAGVGRPQRAFVILVVVAVAAMVVGVLLGRAVRSPAQQLADAAPPALSVITAEVSERELAGETVTRGTVAIGRTVSVGPVASSDALSVVTKVAVAPGEQVKAGAPLIEVSGRPVFLLQGEFPAYRDLKVGDKGPDAAALNEALGALSLASGSGDEFTATTSEGVSALYRAAGYEPPSGGGLDLREVAFVPAPTATVLSVAAQVGQSSETEELVVLASGETAVTAMVPPAEAATIEAGNAATI
;
A
#
# COMPACT_ATOMS: atom_id res chain seq x y z
N MET A 1 -132.95 26.41 -8.08
CA MET A 1 -132.95 25.44 -9.21
C MET A 1 -132.13 24.24 -8.77
N VAL A 2 -132.68 23.02 -8.70
CA VAL A 2 -133.18 22.16 -9.81
C VAL A 2 -132.03 21.36 -10.44
N THR A 3 -131.96 20.07 -10.08
CA THR A 3 -131.38 18.91 -10.79
C THR A 3 -132.16 18.62 -12.10
N PRO A 4 -131.78 17.67 -13.00
CA PRO A 4 -130.79 16.58 -12.92
C PRO A 4 -129.57 16.87 -13.86
N GLN A 5 -128.79 16.00 -14.53
CA GLN A 5 -128.85 14.58 -14.95
C GLN A 5 -127.48 13.87 -14.94
N ASN A 6 -127.53 12.55 -15.12
CA ASN A 6 -126.42 11.62 -15.38
C ASN A 6 -126.34 11.29 -16.90
N THR A 7 -125.18 10.82 -17.39
CA THR A 7 -125.07 9.83 -18.50
C THR A 7 -123.68 9.18 -18.63
N ASP A 8 -123.50 8.05 -17.95
CA ASP A 8 -122.89 6.75 -18.34
C ASP A 8 -122.01 6.60 -19.61
N ALA A 9 -120.82 5.96 -19.45
CA ALA A 9 -120.21 4.87 -20.28
C ALA A 9 -118.79 4.51 -19.73
N VAL A 10 -118.44 3.28 -19.26
CA VAL A 10 -118.18 1.98 -19.96
C VAL A 10 -116.85 1.99 -20.76
N ASP A 11 -115.87 1.06 -20.67
CA ASP A 11 -115.55 -0.17 -19.86
C ASP A 11 -114.02 -0.15 -19.52
N GLY A 12 -113.46 -1.13 -18.77
CA GLY A 12 -112.00 -1.17 -18.48
C GLY A 12 -111.37 -2.49 -17.97
N ARG A 13 -112.10 -3.31 -17.20
CA ARG A 13 -111.73 -4.68 -16.73
C ARG A 13 -110.52 -4.84 -15.76
N PRO A 14 -110.33 -6.02 -15.10
CA PRO A 14 -109.73 -6.07 -13.74
C PRO A 14 -108.58 -7.09 -13.52
N THR A 15 -107.94 -7.01 -12.34
CA THR A 15 -107.23 -8.14 -11.69
C THR A 15 -107.59 -8.28 -10.19
N ARG A 16 -107.27 -9.45 -9.61
CA ARG A 16 -107.94 -10.01 -8.41
C ARG A 16 -107.46 -9.48 -7.04
N ARG A 17 -108.46 -9.40 -6.13
CA ARG A 17 -108.42 -9.52 -4.66
C ARG A 17 -107.20 -10.23 -4.04
N ALA A 18 -106.73 -9.69 -2.92
CA ALA A 18 -106.40 -10.43 -1.70
C ALA A 18 -106.93 -9.64 -0.47
N GLY A 19 -107.29 -10.32 0.63
CA GLY A 19 -108.06 -9.72 1.73
C GLY A 19 -107.23 -9.04 2.82
N VAL A 20 -107.65 -7.86 3.29
CA VAL A 20 -107.00 -7.13 4.40
C VAL A 20 -107.45 -7.69 5.75
N GLY A 21 -106.52 -8.24 6.52
CA GLY A 21 -106.78 -8.82 7.86
C GLY A 21 -105.81 -8.33 8.94
N ARG A 22 -106.22 -7.32 9.73
CA ARG A 22 -105.61 -6.86 11.00
C ARG A 22 -104.07 -6.58 10.95
N PRO A 23 -103.64 -5.34 10.58
CA PRO A 23 -102.22 -5.02 10.38
C PRO A 23 -101.32 -5.09 11.64
N GLN A 24 -101.90 -4.95 12.85
CA GLN A 24 -101.11 -4.83 14.10
C GLN A 24 -100.26 -6.06 14.44
N ARG A 25 -100.72 -7.29 14.16
CA ARG A 25 -99.98 -8.51 14.53
C ARG A 25 -98.75 -8.74 13.66
N ALA A 26 -98.82 -8.42 12.37
CA ALA A 26 -97.67 -8.50 11.46
C ALA A 26 -96.57 -7.51 11.88
N PHE A 27 -96.95 -6.30 12.28
CA PHE A 27 -96.01 -5.28 12.74
C PHE A 27 -95.23 -5.71 14.00
N VAL A 28 -95.91 -6.26 15.02
CA VAL A 28 -95.24 -6.74 16.25
C VAL A 28 -94.26 -7.87 15.96
N ILE A 29 -94.61 -8.82 15.09
CA ILE A 29 -93.70 -9.92 14.70
C ILE A 29 -92.47 -9.36 13.99
N LEU A 30 -92.63 -8.40 13.08
CA LEU A 30 -91.53 -7.76 12.35
C LEU A 30 -90.57 -7.02 13.31
N VAL A 31 -91.10 -6.30 14.31
CA VAL A 31 -90.28 -5.64 15.34
C VAL A 31 -89.49 -6.65 16.19
N VAL A 32 -90.13 -7.75 16.62
CA VAL A 32 -89.44 -8.80 17.40
C VAL A 32 -88.32 -9.46 16.58
N VAL A 33 -88.56 -9.76 15.30
CA VAL A 33 -87.54 -10.31 14.39
C VAL A 33 -86.39 -9.32 14.17
N ALA A 34 -86.69 -8.02 14.00
CA ALA A 34 -85.66 -6.98 13.86
C ALA A 34 -84.79 -6.84 15.12
N VAL A 35 -85.39 -6.86 16.32
CA VAL A 35 -84.65 -6.84 17.59
C VAL A 35 -83.80 -8.09 17.76
N ALA A 36 -84.34 -9.28 17.46
CA ALA A 36 -83.59 -10.53 17.51
C ALA A 36 -82.38 -10.52 16.54
N ALA A 37 -82.58 -10.07 15.31
CA ALA A 37 -81.49 -9.92 14.34
C ALA A 37 -80.43 -8.91 14.79
N MET A 38 -80.83 -7.81 15.45
CA MET A 38 -79.91 -6.81 15.99
C MET A 38 -79.07 -7.36 17.16
N VAL A 39 -79.68 -8.13 18.07
CA VAL A 39 -78.97 -8.80 19.17
C VAL A 39 -77.98 -9.85 18.63
N VAL A 40 -78.40 -10.67 17.67
CA VAL A 40 -77.53 -11.65 17.00
C VAL A 40 -76.37 -10.95 16.28
N GLY A 41 -76.64 -9.85 15.56
CA GLY A 41 -75.61 -9.05 14.88
C GLY A 41 -74.56 -8.47 15.84
N VAL A 42 -74.98 -7.96 17.00
CA VAL A 42 -74.05 -7.46 18.04
C VAL A 42 -73.23 -8.60 18.66
N LEU A 43 -73.81 -9.79 18.86
CA LEU A 43 -73.10 -10.96 19.40
C LEU A 43 -72.06 -11.49 18.40
N LEU A 44 -72.38 -11.63 17.12
CA LEU A 44 -71.40 -12.01 16.10
C LEU A 44 -70.34 -10.92 15.90
N GLY A 45 -70.73 -9.64 15.89
CA GLY A 45 -69.80 -8.51 15.81
C GLY A 45 -68.80 -8.43 16.97
N ARG A 46 -69.15 -8.96 18.15
CA ARG A 46 -68.24 -9.12 19.31
C ARG A 46 -67.27 -10.31 19.16
N ALA A 47 -67.59 -11.29 18.32
CA ALA A 47 -66.73 -12.46 18.07
C ALA A 47 -65.69 -12.21 16.95
N VAL A 48 -66.00 -11.35 15.98
CA VAL A 48 -65.09 -11.02 14.87
C VAL A 48 -64.06 -9.97 15.30
N ARG A 49 -62.89 -10.42 15.80
CA ARG A 49 -61.72 -9.56 16.02
C ARG A 49 -61.10 -9.15 14.68
N SER A 50 -60.99 -7.86 14.42
CA SER A 50 -60.35 -7.35 13.19
C SER A 50 -58.84 -7.64 13.18
N PRO A 51 -58.20 -7.75 12.01
CA PRO A 51 -56.74 -7.89 11.92
C PRO A 51 -55.99 -6.71 12.58
N ALA A 52 -56.53 -5.50 12.50
CA ALA A 52 -55.97 -4.31 13.14
C ALA A 52 -55.95 -4.42 14.68
N GLN A 53 -56.98 -5.02 15.29
CA GLN A 53 -57.00 -5.28 16.73
C GLN A 53 -56.00 -6.37 17.12
N GLN A 54 -55.81 -7.40 16.30
CA GLN A 54 -54.79 -8.44 16.57
C GLN A 54 -53.36 -7.88 16.53
N LEU A 55 -53.11 -6.85 15.73
CA LEU A 55 -51.84 -6.12 15.70
C LEU A 55 -51.70 -5.08 16.84
N ALA A 56 -52.81 -4.54 17.35
CA ALA A 56 -52.80 -3.63 18.49
C ALA A 56 -52.69 -4.35 19.85
N ASP A 57 -53.29 -5.54 19.96
CA ASP A 57 -53.19 -6.45 21.11
C ASP A 57 -51.86 -7.25 21.12
N ALA A 58 -51.00 -7.08 20.11
CA ALA A 58 -49.73 -7.78 19.99
C ALA A 58 -48.70 -7.25 21.01
N ALA A 59 -48.52 -8.00 22.10
CA ALA A 59 -47.50 -7.70 23.10
C ALA A 59 -46.08 -7.70 22.48
N PRO A 60 -45.17 -6.82 22.93
CA PRO A 60 -43.78 -6.84 22.47
C PRO A 60 -43.12 -8.21 22.69
N PRO A 61 -42.23 -8.67 21.79
CA PRO A 61 -41.46 -9.88 22.01
C PRO A 61 -40.59 -9.74 23.27
N ALA A 62 -40.42 -10.84 24.01
CA ALA A 62 -39.63 -10.85 25.22
C ALA A 62 -38.17 -10.44 24.94
N LEU A 63 -37.57 -9.67 25.85
CA LEU A 63 -36.20 -9.18 25.72
C LEU A 63 -35.21 -10.36 25.68
N SER A 64 -34.61 -10.58 24.52
CA SER A 64 -33.54 -11.57 24.34
C SER A 64 -32.24 -11.06 24.96
N VAL A 65 -31.67 -11.81 25.90
CA VAL A 65 -30.34 -11.51 26.44
C VAL A 65 -29.29 -11.94 25.40
N ILE A 66 -28.49 -10.99 24.92
CA ILE A 66 -27.34 -11.28 24.07
C ILE A 66 -26.18 -11.67 25.00
N THR A 67 -25.80 -12.95 24.97
CA THR A 67 -24.62 -13.48 25.66
C THR A 67 -23.58 -13.96 24.64
N ALA A 68 -22.32 -14.03 25.10
CA ALA A 68 -21.23 -14.65 24.37
C ALA A 68 -20.55 -15.69 25.27
N GLU A 69 -19.95 -16.71 24.67
CA GLU A 69 -19.17 -17.72 25.41
C GLU A 69 -17.85 -17.11 25.90
N VAL A 70 -17.54 -17.34 27.17
CA VAL A 70 -16.26 -16.89 27.76
C VAL A 70 -15.19 -17.92 27.42
N SER A 71 -14.19 -17.51 26.66
CA SER A 71 -13.04 -18.34 26.30
C SER A 71 -11.73 -17.60 26.57
N GLU A 72 -10.81 -18.26 27.26
CA GLU A 72 -9.42 -17.81 27.40
C GLU A 72 -8.70 -17.92 26.05
N ARG A 73 -8.04 -16.85 25.62
CA ARG A 73 -7.24 -16.76 24.39
C ARG A 73 -6.13 -15.74 24.60
N GLU A 74 -5.01 -15.96 23.92
CA GLU A 74 -3.95 -14.96 23.80
C GLU A 74 -4.43 -13.77 22.96
N LEU A 75 -4.16 -12.56 23.44
CA LEU A 75 -4.54 -11.31 22.78
C LEU A 75 -3.29 -10.67 22.18
N ALA A 76 -3.11 -10.83 20.86
CA ALA A 76 -2.05 -10.13 20.13
C ALA A 76 -2.36 -8.62 20.09
N GLY A 77 -1.51 -7.82 20.76
CA GLY A 77 -1.51 -6.36 20.64
C GLY A 77 -0.63 -5.91 19.47
N GLU A 78 -1.18 -5.10 18.57
CA GLU A 78 -0.42 -4.49 17.47
C GLU A 78 -0.01 -3.06 17.86
N THR A 79 1.29 -2.77 17.81
CA THR A 79 1.86 -1.43 18.13
C THR A 79 2.49 -0.83 16.87
N VAL A 80 1.80 0.14 16.25
CA VAL A 80 2.25 0.80 15.03
C VAL A 80 2.98 2.11 15.37
N THR A 81 4.31 2.10 15.29
CA THR A 81 5.16 3.30 15.46
C THR A 81 5.83 3.71 14.14
N ARG A 82 6.38 4.93 14.10
CA ARG A 82 7.10 5.47 12.94
C ARG A 82 8.59 5.16 13.03
N GLY A 83 9.07 4.31 12.13
CA GLY A 83 10.49 4.11 11.88
C GLY A 83 11.11 5.23 11.05
N THR A 84 12.38 5.55 11.32
CA THR A 84 13.28 6.23 10.39
C THR A 84 14.19 5.18 9.76
N VAL A 85 14.27 5.15 8.44
CA VAL A 85 15.19 4.26 7.72
C VAL A 85 16.57 4.91 7.69
N ALA A 86 17.50 4.40 8.47
CA ALA A 86 18.91 4.78 8.41
C ALA A 86 19.63 3.88 7.39
N ILE A 87 20.39 4.50 6.49
CA ILE A 87 21.11 3.82 5.42
C ILE A 87 22.62 3.90 5.73
N GLY A 88 23.30 2.75 5.84
CA GLY A 88 24.62 2.52 6.45
C GLY A 88 25.68 3.64 6.37
N ARG A 89 26.63 3.53 5.44
CA ARG A 89 27.59 4.61 5.11
C ARG A 89 27.23 5.20 3.74
N THR A 90 27.18 6.52 3.65
CA THR A 90 27.12 7.23 2.36
C THR A 90 28.53 7.48 1.82
N VAL A 91 28.69 7.38 0.50
CA VAL A 91 29.92 7.68 -0.23
C VAL A 91 29.56 8.55 -1.43
N SER A 92 30.03 9.79 -1.43
CA SER A 92 29.84 10.73 -2.54
C SER A 92 31.03 10.62 -3.50
N VAL A 93 30.76 10.42 -4.78
CA VAL A 93 31.76 10.44 -5.86
C VAL A 93 32.12 11.89 -6.14
N GLY A 94 33.31 12.28 -5.71
CA GLY A 94 33.82 13.65 -5.76
C GLY A 94 34.26 14.14 -7.14
N PRO A 95 34.84 15.36 -7.20
CA PRO A 95 35.13 16.03 -8.46
C PRO A 95 36.33 15.41 -9.19
N VAL A 96 36.09 14.90 -10.40
CA VAL A 96 37.05 14.13 -11.22
C VAL A 96 37.99 15.07 -12.02
N ALA A 97 38.48 16.12 -11.37
CA ALA A 97 39.16 17.25 -12.02
C ALA A 97 40.59 16.91 -12.49
N SER A 98 40.86 17.10 -13.79
CA SER A 98 42.20 16.97 -14.41
C SER A 98 42.91 18.32 -14.42
N SER A 99 44.22 18.33 -14.15
CA SER A 99 45.00 19.57 -14.02
C SER A 99 45.19 20.35 -15.32
N ASP A 100 45.18 19.65 -16.46
CA ASP A 100 45.59 20.19 -17.77
C ASP A 100 44.44 20.30 -18.80
N ALA A 101 43.21 19.86 -18.44
CA ALA A 101 42.06 19.85 -19.34
C ALA A 101 40.73 19.94 -18.59
N LEU A 102 39.70 20.48 -19.24
CA LEU A 102 38.32 20.41 -18.76
C LEU A 102 37.86 18.95 -18.67
N SER A 103 37.77 18.41 -17.45
CA SER A 103 37.11 17.13 -17.21
C SER A 103 35.60 17.30 -17.38
N VAL A 104 35.02 16.57 -18.33
CA VAL A 104 33.58 16.66 -18.66
C VAL A 104 32.94 15.29 -18.53
N VAL A 105 31.78 15.20 -17.88
CA VAL A 105 31.00 13.95 -17.82
C VAL A 105 30.56 13.60 -19.24
N THR A 106 31.10 12.53 -19.82
CA THR A 106 30.78 12.06 -21.17
C THR A 106 29.60 11.07 -21.17
N LYS A 107 29.37 10.39 -20.05
CA LYS A 107 28.29 9.40 -19.89
C LYS A 107 27.93 9.23 -18.42
N VAL A 108 26.68 8.85 -18.17
CA VAL A 108 26.19 8.39 -16.87
C VAL A 108 25.68 6.97 -17.08
N ALA A 109 26.11 6.02 -16.27
CA ALA A 109 25.78 4.61 -16.43
C ALA A 109 24.70 4.10 -15.46
N VAL A 110 24.36 4.89 -14.44
CA VAL A 110 23.49 4.49 -13.32
C VAL A 110 22.36 5.50 -13.06
N ALA A 111 21.24 5.04 -12.49
CA ALA A 111 20.08 5.86 -12.14
C ALA A 111 19.83 5.93 -10.61
N PRO A 112 19.21 7.01 -10.08
CA PRO A 112 18.76 7.05 -8.69
C PRO A 112 17.80 5.89 -8.35
N GLY A 113 18.03 5.23 -7.22
CA GLY A 113 17.31 4.03 -6.78
C GLY A 113 17.88 2.71 -7.31
N GLU A 114 18.86 2.74 -8.23
CA GLU A 114 19.51 1.53 -8.75
C GLU A 114 20.48 0.92 -7.74
N GLN A 115 20.57 -0.42 -7.70
CA GLN A 115 21.57 -1.14 -6.92
C GLN A 115 22.73 -1.59 -7.82
N VAL A 116 23.90 -1.02 -7.56
CA VAL A 116 25.14 -1.22 -8.32
C VAL A 116 26.05 -2.18 -7.55
N LYS A 117 26.77 -3.05 -8.28
CA LYS A 117 27.75 -3.98 -7.72
C LYS A 117 29.17 -3.42 -7.85
N ALA A 118 30.06 -3.83 -6.95
CA ALA A 118 31.49 -3.65 -7.17
C ALA A 118 31.91 -4.24 -8.55
N GLY A 119 32.88 -3.60 -9.20
CA GLY A 119 33.32 -3.87 -10.57
C GLY A 119 32.53 -3.10 -11.66
N ALA A 120 31.39 -2.49 -11.36
CA ALA A 120 30.59 -1.75 -12.33
C ALA A 120 31.05 -0.27 -12.49
N PRO A 121 30.99 0.29 -13.71
CA PRO A 121 31.20 1.73 -13.93
C PRO A 121 29.96 2.54 -13.51
N LEU A 122 30.19 3.70 -12.88
CA LEU A 122 29.15 4.62 -12.37
C LEU A 122 28.87 5.75 -13.37
N ILE A 123 29.94 6.43 -13.76
CA ILE A 123 29.97 7.55 -14.71
C ILE A 123 31.21 7.41 -15.59
N GLU A 124 31.25 8.18 -16.66
CA GLU A 124 32.40 8.32 -17.56
C GLU A 124 32.77 9.80 -17.64
N VAL A 125 34.05 10.12 -17.44
CA VAL A 125 34.58 11.49 -17.48
C VAL A 125 35.68 11.55 -18.52
N SER A 126 35.51 12.43 -19.50
CA SER A 126 36.41 12.61 -20.65
C SER A 126 36.79 11.27 -21.35
N GLY A 127 35.83 10.34 -21.43
CA GLY A 127 36.02 9.02 -22.03
C GLY A 127 36.59 7.93 -21.10
N ARG A 128 36.89 8.24 -19.83
CA ARG A 128 37.40 7.28 -18.84
C ARG A 128 36.33 6.89 -17.80
N PRO A 129 36.16 5.61 -17.45
CA PRO A 129 35.16 5.17 -16.47
C PRO A 129 35.57 5.48 -15.02
N VAL A 130 34.57 5.72 -14.16
CA VAL A 130 34.74 5.69 -12.70
C VAL A 130 34.09 4.41 -12.17
N PHE A 131 34.90 3.48 -11.66
CA PHE A 131 34.46 2.18 -11.16
C PHE A 131 34.04 2.22 -9.70
N LEU A 132 32.99 1.47 -9.36
CA LEU A 132 32.70 1.10 -7.98
C LEU A 132 33.57 -0.09 -7.56
N LEU A 133 34.32 0.02 -6.46
CA LEU A 133 35.10 -1.08 -5.88
C LEU A 133 34.73 -1.31 -4.41
N GLN A 134 34.94 -2.53 -3.91
CA GLN A 134 34.78 -2.83 -2.49
C GLN A 134 36.06 -2.46 -1.72
N GLY A 135 35.92 -1.74 -0.61
CA GLY A 135 37.01 -1.41 0.31
C GLY A 135 36.56 -0.46 1.44
N GLU A 136 37.21 -0.52 2.61
CA GLU A 136 36.80 0.30 3.76
C GLU A 136 37.19 1.78 3.62
N PHE A 137 38.27 2.07 2.88
CA PHE A 137 38.80 3.42 2.64
C PHE A 137 39.13 3.60 1.16
N PRO A 138 39.04 4.83 0.62
CA PRO A 138 39.45 5.12 -0.75
C PRO A 138 40.97 5.08 -0.89
N ALA A 139 41.44 4.88 -2.12
CA ALA A 139 42.80 5.27 -2.49
C ALA A 139 43.02 6.78 -2.24
N TYR A 140 44.27 7.21 -2.15
CA TYR A 140 44.65 8.61 -1.88
C TYR A 140 45.78 9.11 -2.80
N ARG A 141 46.13 8.34 -3.82
CA ARG A 141 47.10 8.62 -4.88
C ARG A 141 46.81 7.72 -6.08
N ASP A 142 47.40 8.06 -7.22
CA ASP A 142 47.51 7.14 -8.35
C ASP A 142 48.42 5.96 -7.97
N LEU A 143 48.05 4.75 -8.38
CA LEU A 143 48.78 3.52 -8.08
C LEU A 143 49.43 2.92 -9.34
N LYS A 144 50.66 2.45 -9.21
CA LYS A 144 51.47 1.86 -10.30
C LYS A 144 52.34 0.71 -9.76
N VAL A 145 52.89 -0.10 -10.66
CA VAL A 145 53.74 -1.25 -10.32
C VAL A 145 54.93 -0.83 -9.45
N GLY A 146 55.05 -1.45 -8.28
CA GLY A 146 56.08 -1.18 -7.26
C GLY A 146 55.65 -0.21 -6.15
N ASP A 147 54.48 0.40 -6.22
CA ASP A 147 53.93 1.15 -5.09
C ASP A 147 53.48 0.20 -3.96
N LYS A 148 53.72 0.61 -2.71
CA LYS A 148 53.34 -0.13 -1.50
C LYS A 148 52.50 0.74 -0.56
N GLY A 149 51.51 0.16 0.09
CA GLY A 149 50.68 0.81 1.11
C GLY A 149 49.27 0.22 1.27
N PRO A 150 48.49 0.71 2.25
CA PRO A 150 47.13 0.21 2.52
C PRO A 150 46.17 0.33 1.32
N ASP A 151 46.35 1.34 0.48
CA ASP A 151 45.61 1.57 -0.75
C ASP A 151 45.88 0.51 -1.82
N ALA A 152 47.14 0.06 -1.96
CA ALA A 152 47.46 -1.08 -2.80
C ALA A 152 46.90 -2.40 -2.22
N ALA A 153 46.87 -2.56 -0.89
CA ALA A 153 46.22 -3.70 -0.24
C ALA A 153 44.71 -3.73 -0.50
N ALA A 154 44.01 -2.60 -0.33
CA ALA A 154 42.58 -2.47 -0.58
C ALA A 154 42.23 -2.73 -2.06
N LEU A 155 43.06 -2.28 -3.01
CA LEU A 155 42.88 -2.61 -4.43
C LEU A 155 43.09 -4.11 -4.71
N ASN A 156 44.12 -4.73 -4.12
CA ASN A 156 44.35 -6.18 -4.26
C ASN A 156 43.17 -7.00 -3.71
N GLU A 157 42.60 -6.60 -2.57
CA GLU A 157 41.41 -7.22 -1.99
C GLU A 157 40.17 -7.01 -2.88
N ALA A 158 39.95 -5.78 -3.38
CA ALA A 158 38.85 -5.46 -4.30
C ALA A 158 38.89 -6.31 -5.58
N LEU A 159 40.06 -6.42 -6.22
CA LEU A 159 40.25 -7.23 -7.42
C LEU A 159 40.05 -8.72 -7.12
N GLY A 160 40.52 -9.21 -5.97
CA GLY A 160 40.30 -10.58 -5.50
C GLY A 160 38.82 -10.89 -5.26
N ALA A 161 38.06 -9.97 -4.66
CA ALA A 161 36.61 -10.10 -4.47
C ALA A 161 35.85 -10.17 -5.81
N LEU A 162 36.36 -9.50 -6.85
CA LEU A 162 35.85 -9.58 -8.23
C LEU A 162 36.34 -10.82 -9.00
N SER A 163 37.10 -11.71 -8.37
CA SER A 163 37.75 -12.87 -9.01
C SER A 163 38.67 -12.50 -10.18
N LEU A 164 39.24 -11.29 -10.16
CA LEU A 164 40.26 -10.81 -11.08
C LEU A 164 41.66 -11.15 -10.55
N ALA A 165 42.68 -11.02 -11.40
CA ALA A 165 44.07 -11.16 -10.97
C ALA A 165 44.41 -10.08 -9.92
N SER A 166 45.04 -10.47 -8.81
CA SER A 166 45.45 -9.54 -7.75
C SER A 166 46.84 -9.88 -7.21
N GLY A 167 47.51 -8.88 -6.66
CA GLY A 167 48.72 -9.08 -5.87
C GLY A 167 48.39 -9.61 -4.47
N SER A 168 49.38 -10.18 -3.80
CA SER A 168 49.27 -10.57 -2.39
C SER A 168 49.82 -9.47 -1.49
N GLY A 169 49.05 -9.05 -0.49
CA GLY A 169 49.49 -8.04 0.48
C GLY A 169 49.39 -6.60 -0.04
N ASP A 170 50.30 -5.74 0.44
CA ASP A 170 50.24 -4.28 0.32
C ASP A 170 51.01 -3.70 -0.87
N GLU A 171 51.33 -4.50 -1.89
CA GLU A 171 52.10 -4.06 -3.06
C GLU A 171 51.26 -4.14 -4.35
N PHE A 172 51.32 -3.08 -5.16
CA PHE A 172 50.81 -3.10 -6.52
C PHE A 172 51.81 -3.83 -7.41
N THR A 173 51.47 -5.05 -7.79
CA THR A 173 52.33 -5.96 -8.57
C THR A 173 51.98 -5.94 -10.06
N ALA A 174 52.75 -6.65 -10.89
CA ALA A 174 52.36 -6.94 -12.27
C ALA A 174 51.01 -7.69 -12.32
N THR A 175 50.75 -8.61 -11.39
CA THR A 175 49.46 -9.32 -11.26
C THR A 175 48.31 -8.35 -10.93
N THR A 176 48.55 -7.35 -10.09
CA THR A 176 47.59 -6.25 -9.83
C THR A 176 47.31 -5.45 -11.11
N SER A 177 48.35 -5.15 -11.90
CA SER A 177 48.23 -4.47 -13.20
C SER A 177 47.41 -5.26 -14.22
N GLU A 178 47.57 -6.59 -14.25
CA GLU A 178 46.75 -7.49 -15.06
C GLU A 178 45.28 -7.49 -14.60
N GLY A 179 45.04 -7.43 -13.29
CA GLY A 179 43.72 -7.28 -12.68
C GLY A 179 42.99 -6.01 -13.06
N VAL A 180 43.66 -4.86 -12.90
CA VAL A 180 43.15 -3.56 -13.38
C VAL A 180 42.90 -3.62 -14.89
N SER A 181 43.82 -4.20 -15.65
CA SER A 181 43.65 -4.37 -17.10
C SER A 181 42.46 -5.27 -17.47
N ALA A 182 42.10 -6.24 -16.62
CA ALA A 182 40.92 -7.08 -16.80
C ALA A 182 39.62 -6.36 -16.41
N LEU A 183 39.62 -5.54 -15.35
CA LEU A 183 38.48 -4.71 -14.92
C LEU A 183 38.01 -3.77 -16.05
N TYR A 184 38.94 -3.03 -16.66
CA TYR A 184 38.62 -2.11 -17.77
C TYR A 184 38.01 -2.86 -18.96
N ARG A 185 38.64 -3.98 -19.38
CA ARG A 185 38.16 -4.81 -20.48
C ARG A 185 36.79 -5.44 -20.19
N ALA A 186 36.54 -5.87 -18.96
CA ALA A 186 35.25 -6.44 -18.56
C ALA A 186 34.09 -5.43 -18.67
N ALA A 187 34.37 -4.13 -18.47
CA ALA A 187 33.43 -3.05 -18.68
C ALA A 187 33.46 -2.44 -20.10
N GLY A 188 34.32 -2.95 -21.00
CA GLY A 188 34.41 -2.53 -22.40
C GLY A 188 35.32 -1.33 -22.70
N TYR A 189 36.18 -0.92 -21.76
CA TYR A 189 37.13 0.20 -21.91
C TYR A 189 38.56 -0.30 -22.18
N GLU A 190 39.37 0.53 -22.84
CA GLU A 190 40.80 0.26 -23.03
C GLU A 190 41.57 0.60 -21.74
N PRO A 191 42.44 -0.29 -21.22
CA PRO A 191 43.15 -0.06 -19.97
C PRO A 191 44.28 0.98 -20.14
N PRO A 192 44.63 1.72 -19.07
CA PRO A 192 45.67 2.75 -19.14
C PRO A 192 47.03 2.18 -19.52
N SER A 193 47.73 2.84 -20.46
CA SER A 193 48.97 2.34 -21.08
C SER A 193 50.15 2.17 -20.11
N GLY A 194 50.09 2.76 -18.91
CA GLY A 194 51.07 2.57 -17.84
C GLY A 194 50.78 1.36 -16.92
N GLY A 195 49.65 0.67 -17.10
CA GLY A 195 49.23 -0.46 -16.26
C GLY A 195 48.87 -0.11 -14.81
N GLY A 196 48.82 1.17 -14.46
CA GLY A 196 48.41 1.67 -13.15
C GLY A 196 46.90 1.90 -13.04
N LEU A 197 46.49 2.57 -11.98
CA LEU A 197 45.13 3.02 -11.70
C LEU A 197 45.19 4.49 -11.24
N ASP A 198 44.52 5.41 -11.95
CA ASP A 198 44.35 6.80 -11.52
C ASP A 198 43.37 6.83 -10.34
N LEU A 199 43.68 7.63 -9.32
CA LEU A 199 42.82 7.85 -8.15
C LEU A 199 41.39 8.24 -8.54
N ARG A 200 41.26 9.00 -9.62
CA ARG A 200 40.00 9.57 -10.12
C ARG A 200 39.06 8.55 -10.77
N GLU A 201 39.55 7.36 -11.11
CA GLU A 201 38.78 6.32 -11.82
C GLU A 201 38.14 5.28 -10.89
N VAL A 202 38.20 5.48 -9.57
CA VAL A 202 37.64 4.54 -8.58
C VAL A 202 36.97 5.21 -7.39
N ALA A 203 35.80 4.70 -7.04
CA ALA A 203 35.08 5.00 -5.80
C ALA A 203 34.97 3.72 -4.96
N PHE A 204 35.40 3.77 -3.70
CA PHE A 204 35.39 2.61 -2.80
C PHE A 204 34.19 2.63 -1.85
N VAL A 205 33.55 1.47 -1.67
CA VAL A 205 32.43 1.26 -0.74
C VAL A 205 32.67 0.05 0.16
N PRO A 206 32.25 0.06 1.44
CA PRO A 206 32.54 -1.01 2.39
C PRO A 206 31.76 -2.32 2.15
N ALA A 207 30.88 -2.40 1.15
CA ALA A 207 30.08 -3.59 0.82
C ALA A 207 30.14 -3.92 -0.68
N PRO A 208 29.90 -5.18 -1.10
CA PRO A 208 29.93 -5.60 -2.52
C PRO A 208 28.81 -4.98 -3.39
N THR A 209 27.85 -4.30 -2.78
CA THR A 209 26.72 -3.62 -3.42
C THR A 209 26.46 -2.28 -2.76
N ALA A 210 26.14 -1.26 -3.57
CA ALA A 210 25.68 0.04 -3.11
C ALA A 210 24.43 0.48 -3.88
N THR A 211 23.53 1.21 -3.21
CA THR A 211 22.34 1.81 -3.82
C THR A 211 22.63 3.27 -4.18
N VAL A 212 22.28 3.71 -5.40
CA VAL A 212 22.41 5.11 -5.82
C VAL A 212 21.33 5.93 -5.15
N LEU A 213 21.71 6.88 -4.28
CA LEU A 213 20.77 7.80 -3.65
C LEU A 213 20.42 8.97 -4.57
N SER A 214 21.42 9.52 -5.26
CA SER A 214 21.26 10.64 -6.20
C SER A 214 22.33 10.60 -7.29
N VAL A 215 22.00 11.21 -8.42
CA VAL A 215 22.91 11.48 -9.54
C VAL A 215 22.72 12.94 -9.90
N ALA A 216 23.74 13.77 -9.67
CA ALA A 216 23.76 15.17 -10.08
C ALA A 216 24.54 15.38 -11.38
N ALA A 217 25.39 14.41 -11.75
CA ALA A 217 26.13 14.39 -13.00
C ALA A 217 25.21 14.38 -14.22
N GLN A 218 25.44 15.31 -15.15
CA GLN A 218 24.77 15.37 -16.46
C GLN A 218 25.80 15.31 -17.59
N VAL A 219 25.45 14.66 -18.70
CA VAL A 219 26.36 14.58 -19.86
C VAL A 219 26.61 15.98 -20.43
N GLY A 220 27.88 16.35 -20.55
CA GLY A 220 28.33 17.69 -20.94
C GLY A 220 28.63 18.66 -19.78
N GLN A 221 28.41 18.25 -18.52
CA GLN A 221 28.73 19.04 -17.32
C GLN A 221 30.22 18.94 -16.94
N SER A 222 30.80 20.01 -16.39
CA SER A 222 32.12 19.95 -15.75
C SER A 222 32.08 19.02 -14.54
N SER A 223 33.05 18.10 -14.47
CA SER A 223 33.19 17.20 -13.32
C SER A 223 33.89 17.85 -12.12
N GLU A 224 34.00 19.18 -12.08
CA GLU A 224 34.43 19.96 -10.90
C GLU A 224 33.32 20.07 -9.83
N THR A 225 32.13 19.53 -10.12
CA THR A 225 31.01 19.46 -9.16
C THR A 225 31.39 18.54 -8.00
N GLU A 226 31.32 19.00 -6.75
CA GLU A 226 31.81 18.27 -5.57
C GLU A 226 31.10 16.93 -5.29
N GLU A 227 29.90 16.75 -5.84
CA GLU A 227 29.06 15.56 -5.64
C GLU A 227 28.39 15.18 -6.97
N LEU A 228 28.95 14.19 -7.68
CA LEU A 228 28.46 13.75 -8.99
C LEU A 228 27.45 12.60 -8.88
N VAL A 229 27.73 11.65 -7.99
CA VAL A 229 26.87 10.51 -7.64
C VAL A 229 26.96 10.28 -6.14
N VAL A 230 25.84 10.07 -5.45
CA VAL A 230 25.83 9.65 -4.04
C VAL A 230 25.42 8.20 -3.95
N LEU A 231 26.25 7.40 -3.29
CA LEU A 231 26.05 5.98 -3.05
C LEU A 231 25.76 5.72 -1.58
N ALA A 232 24.94 4.71 -1.32
CA ALA A 232 24.65 4.16 -0.01
C ALA A 232 25.15 2.71 0.08
N SER A 233 25.93 2.38 1.10
CA SER A 233 26.56 1.08 1.26
C SER A 233 26.45 0.55 2.69
N GLY A 234 26.27 -0.76 2.84
CA GLY A 234 26.13 -1.44 4.13
C GLY A 234 24.67 -1.73 4.51
N GLU A 235 24.45 -2.14 5.75
CA GLU A 235 23.12 -2.53 6.23
C GLU A 235 22.15 -1.34 6.30
N THR A 236 20.87 -1.62 6.05
CA THR A 236 19.78 -0.66 6.20
C THR A 236 19.09 -0.93 7.53
N ALA A 237 19.16 0.02 8.46
CA ALA A 237 18.64 -0.13 9.82
C ALA A 237 17.39 0.73 10.01
N VAL A 238 16.24 0.11 10.30
CA VAL A 238 15.03 0.84 10.64
C VAL A 238 15.01 1.12 12.14
N THR A 239 15.20 2.39 12.51
CA THR A 239 15.17 2.84 13.91
C THR A 239 13.83 3.48 14.21
N ALA A 240 13.00 2.85 15.03
CA ALA A 240 11.71 3.39 15.46
C ALA A 240 11.77 3.92 16.90
N MET A 241 11.11 5.06 17.15
CA MET A 241 11.00 5.62 18.50
C MET A 241 9.71 5.13 19.14
N VAL A 242 9.82 4.32 20.19
CA VAL A 242 8.68 3.77 20.93
C VAL A 242 8.40 4.66 22.15
N PRO A 243 7.16 5.15 22.36
CA PRO A 243 6.78 5.84 23.58
C PRO A 243 7.01 4.97 24.83
N PRO A 244 7.48 5.52 25.97
CA PRO A 244 7.75 4.72 27.18
C PRO A 244 6.54 3.94 27.72
N ALA A 245 5.31 4.35 27.38
CA ALA A 245 4.09 3.62 27.74
C ALA A 245 3.84 2.34 26.90
N GLU A 246 4.37 2.30 25.67
CA GLU A 246 4.23 1.17 24.73
C GLU A 246 5.44 0.23 24.78
N ALA A 247 6.59 0.72 25.27
CA ALA A 247 7.81 -0.07 25.43
C ALA A 247 7.63 -1.31 26.33
N ALA A 248 6.68 -1.29 27.26
CA ALA A 248 6.32 -2.44 28.10
C ALA A 248 5.49 -3.53 27.38
N THR A 249 5.15 -3.32 26.10
CA THR A 249 4.40 -4.27 25.25
C THR A 249 5.27 -4.90 24.17
N ILE A 250 6.57 -4.54 24.10
CA ILE A 250 7.51 -5.04 23.10
C ILE A 250 8.52 -5.97 23.78
N GLU A 251 8.38 -7.27 23.54
CA GLU A 251 9.29 -8.30 24.06
C GLU A 251 10.22 -8.89 22.99
N ALA A 252 11.34 -9.45 23.43
CA ALA A 252 12.35 -10.04 22.55
C ALA A 252 11.83 -11.36 21.95
N GLY A 253 11.37 -11.30 20.70
CA GLY A 253 10.71 -12.40 19.99
C GLY A 253 9.45 -11.97 19.24
N ASN A 254 8.90 -10.78 19.53
CA ASN A 254 7.78 -10.21 18.78
C ASN A 254 8.13 -10.08 17.29
N ALA A 255 7.20 -10.50 16.42
CA ALA A 255 7.34 -10.33 14.98
C ALA A 255 7.20 -8.85 14.61
N ALA A 256 8.10 -8.35 13.76
CA ALA A 256 8.06 -7.00 13.21
C ALA A 256 7.84 -7.05 11.68
N THR A 257 7.13 -6.05 11.16
CA THR A 257 6.93 -5.82 9.71
C THR A 257 7.27 -4.35 9.41
N ILE A 258 7.76 -4.08 8.20
CA ILE A 258 8.23 -2.77 7.69
C ILE A 258 7.48 -2.48 6.39
#